data_AF-A0A926PXN7-F1
#
_entry.id   AF-A0A926PXN7-F1
#
_cell.length_a   1.000
_cell.length_b   1.000
_cell.length_c   1.000
_cell.angle_alpha   90.00
_cell.angle_beta   90.00
_cell.angle_gamma   90.00
#
_symmetry.space_group_name_H-M   'P 1'
#
loop_
_entity.id
_entity.type
_entity.pdbx_description
1 polymer ?
#
loop_
_entity_poly.entity_id
_entity_poly.type
_entity_poly.pdbx_seq_one_letter_code
_entity_poly.pdbx_strand_id
1 'polypeptide(L)'
;MTGRQKLMTTDGIREFVNAALADPAVDLAIPLAMSLALREGLGATVLTTLSRGDYHPSVGDVPGSLTYRDGDEIKVAKLSTESELLLSAYLDR
;
A
#
# COMPACT_ATOMS: atom_id res chain seq x y z
N MET A 1 24.54 -17.50 12.72
CA MET A 1 23.18 -17.02 13.05
C MET A 1 22.60 -16.34 11.83
N THR A 2 21.93 -17.11 10.96
CA THR A 2 21.25 -16.58 9.77
C THR A 2 19.91 -16.00 10.21
N GLY A 3 19.78 -14.67 10.17
CA GLY A 3 18.53 -13.98 10.44
C GLY A 3 17.48 -14.42 9.43
N ARG A 4 16.55 -15.27 9.87
CA ARG A 4 15.27 -15.43 9.16
C ARG A 4 14.63 -14.06 9.15
N GLN A 5 14.61 -13.40 7.98
CA GLN A 5 13.60 -12.39 7.70
C GLN A 5 12.26 -13.06 8.02
N LYS A 6 11.66 -12.67 9.14
CA LYS A 6 10.34 -13.15 9.55
C LYS A 6 9.38 -12.57 8.52
N LEU A 7 9.09 -13.36 7.48
CA LEU A 7 8.06 -13.03 6.50
C LEU A 7 6.81 -12.68 7.31
N MET A 8 6.38 -11.43 7.19
CA MET A 8 5.23 -10.91 7.91
C MET A 8 4.02 -11.74 7.47
N THR A 9 3.39 -12.44 8.42
CA THR A 9 2.21 -13.26 8.11
C THR A 9 1.03 -12.35 7.75
N THR A 10 0.04 -12.87 7.02
CA THR A 10 -1.17 -12.11 6.67
C THR A 10 -1.83 -11.50 7.92
N ASP A 11 -1.86 -12.23 9.03
CA ASP A 11 -2.40 -11.73 10.30
C ASP A 11 -1.55 -10.59 10.89
N GLY A 12 -0.22 -10.71 10.83
CA GLY A 12 0.68 -9.65 11.28
C GLY A 12 0.55 -8.38 10.45
N ILE A 13 0.26 -8.49 9.15
CA ILE A 13 0.00 -7.33 8.29
C ILE A 13 -1.34 -6.67 8.66
N ARG A 14 -2.37 -7.47 8.94
CA ARG A 14 -3.67 -6.94 9.36
C ARG A 14 -3.56 -6.22 10.71
N GLU A 15 -2.84 -6.80 11.68
CA GLU A 15 -2.56 -6.15 12.97
C GLU A 15 -1.80 -4.83 12.78
N PHE A 16 -0.79 -4.81 11.92
CA PHE A 16 -0.03 -3.61 11.59
C PHE A 16 -0.91 -2.51 10.99
N VAL A 17 -1.73 -2.84 9.99
CA VAL A 17 -2.66 -1.91 9.35
C VAL A 17 -3.65 -1.34 10.37
N ASN A 18 -4.26 -2.22 11.19
CA ASN A 18 -5.22 -1.79 12.20
C ASN A 18 -4.56 -0.88 13.26
N ALA A 19 -3.34 -1.20 13.69
CA ALA A 19 -2.60 -0.37 14.64
C ALA A 19 -2.28 1.02 14.06
N ALA A 20 -1.86 1.09 12.79
CA ALA A 20 -1.58 2.35 12.11
C ALA A 20 -2.84 3.23 11.96
N LEU A 21 -3.99 2.62 11.66
CA LEU A 21 -5.27 3.33 11.52
C LEU A 21 -5.86 3.78 12.85
N ALA A 22 -5.58 3.06 13.94
CA ALA A 22 -6.09 3.38 15.27
C ALA A 22 -5.38 4.57 15.94
N ASP A 23 -4.15 4.88 15.53
CA ASP A 23 -3.36 5.99 16.08
C ASP A 23 -3.35 7.20 15.13
N PRO A 24 -4.03 8.31 15.47
CA PRO A 24 -4.04 9.50 14.63
C PRO A 24 -2.68 10.21 14.56
N ALA A 25 -1.76 9.94 15.48
CA ALA A 25 -0.40 10.52 15.47
C ALA A 25 0.53 9.80 14.48
N VAL A 26 0.16 8.63 13.98
CA VAL A 26 0.94 7.90 12.98
C VAL A 26 0.80 8.60 11.63
N ASP A 27 1.94 8.90 11.01
CA ASP A 27 2.01 9.26 9.60
C ASP A 27 1.71 8.01 8.76
N LEU A 28 0.55 8.01 8.11
CA LEU A 28 0.09 6.88 7.30
C LEU A 28 0.91 6.69 6.02
N ALA A 29 1.76 7.64 5.63
CA ALA A 29 2.63 7.49 4.45
C ALA A 29 3.60 6.30 4.59
N ILE A 30 4.15 6.09 5.80
CA ILE A 30 5.09 4.99 6.07
C ILE A 30 4.40 3.61 5.98
N PRO A 31 3.32 3.32 6.75
CA PRO A 31 2.64 2.03 6.67
C PRO A 31 2.04 1.78 5.29
N LEU A 32 1.57 2.82 4.59
CA LEU A 32 1.11 2.71 3.22
C LEU A 32 2.25 2.29 2.27
N ALA A 33 3.38 2.99 2.29
CA ALA A 33 4.54 2.66 1.46
C ALA A 33 5.05 1.23 1.73
N MET A 34 5.07 0.80 2.99
CA MET A 34 5.42 -0.56 3.35
C MET A 34 4.42 -1.59 2.81
N SER A 35 3.12 -1.32 2.93
CA SER A 35 2.08 -2.21 2.41
C SER A 35 2.21 -2.38 0.90
N LEU A 36 2.34 -1.28 0.17
CA LEU A 36 2.52 -1.25 -1.29
C LEU A 36 3.79 -1.97 -1.76
N ALA A 37 4.90 -1.79 -1.06
CA ALA A 37 6.14 -2.48 -1.38
C ALA A 37 6.06 -4.00 -1.12
N LEU A 38 5.49 -4.40 0.02
CA LEU A 38 5.49 -5.80 0.45
C LEU A 38 4.40 -6.64 -0.21
N ARG A 39 3.25 -6.04 -0.55
CA ARG A 39 2.08 -6.77 -1.06
C ARG A 39 1.90 -6.59 -2.55
N GLU A 40 2.05 -5.38 -3.06
CA GLU A 40 1.90 -5.07 -4.48
C GLU A 40 3.25 -5.04 -5.23
N GLY A 41 4.37 -5.21 -4.51
CA GLY A 41 5.70 -5.28 -5.10
C GLY A 41 6.19 -3.96 -5.70
N LEU A 42 5.59 -2.83 -5.28
CA LEU A 42 5.93 -1.52 -5.81
C LEU A 42 7.32 -1.10 -5.32
N GLY A 43 8.22 -0.84 -6.27
CA GLY A 43 9.58 -0.38 -5.95
C GLY A 43 9.61 1.03 -5.35
N ALA A 44 10.64 1.33 -4.57
CA ALA A 44 10.79 2.63 -3.90
C ALA A 44 10.70 3.82 -4.88
N THR A 45 11.31 3.72 -6.06
CA THR A 45 11.25 4.76 -7.09
C THR A 45 9.80 5.04 -7.52
N VAL A 46 9.01 3.99 -7.72
CA VAL A 46 7.59 4.12 -8.06
C VAL A 46 6.83 4.77 -6.93
N LEU A 47 7.04 4.34 -5.69
CA LEU A 47 6.36 4.91 -4.52
C LEU A 47 6.58 6.42 -4.38
N THR A 48 7.77 6.92 -4.73
CA THR A 48 8.08 8.36 -4.68
C THR A 48 7.46 9.19 -5.79
N THR A 49 6.96 8.56 -6.86
CA THR A 49 6.36 9.26 -8.00
C THR A 49 4.83 9.15 -8.04
N LEU A 50 4.24 8.32 -7.18
CA LEU A 50 2.79 8.17 -7.07
C LEU A 50 2.13 9.49 -6.63
N SER A 51 1.01 9.78 -7.27
CA SER A 51 0.14 10.90 -6.98
C SER A 51 -1.29 10.43 -6.69
N ARG A 52 -2.12 11.32 -6.15
CA ARG A 52 -3.54 11.02 -5.93
C ARG A 52 -4.28 10.64 -7.23
N GLY A 53 -3.87 11.18 -8.37
CA GLY A 53 -4.50 10.90 -9.67
C GLY A 53 -4.23 9.50 -10.20
N ASP A 54 -3.24 8.82 -9.64
CA ASP A 54 -2.86 7.46 -10.01
C ASP A 54 -3.73 6.39 -9.33
N TYR A 55 -4.50 6.79 -8.32
CA TYR A 55 -5.38 5.92 -7.56
C TYR A 55 -6.77 5.82 -8.19
N HIS A 56 -7.21 4.58 -8.40
CA HIS A 56 -8.55 4.22 -8.82
C HIS A 56 -9.23 3.43 -7.69
N PRO A 57 -10.22 4.01 -6.99
CA PRO A 57 -10.87 3.34 -5.88
C PRO A 57 -11.62 2.10 -6.32
N SER A 58 -11.75 1.14 -5.40
CA SER A 58 -12.61 -0.03 -5.59
C SER A 58 -14.06 0.36 -5.92
N VAL A 59 -14.71 -0.40 -6.81
CA VAL A 59 -16.10 -0.20 -7.21
C VAL A 59 -16.80 -1.55 -7.26
N GLY A 60 -17.78 -1.75 -6.37
CA GLY A 60 -18.46 -3.03 -6.21
C GLY A 60 -17.46 -4.13 -5.83
N ASP A 61 -17.43 -5.21 -6.61
CA ASP A 61 -16.50 -6.33 -6.40
C ASP A 61 -15.14 -6.14 -7.10
N VAL A 62 -14.91 -5.01 -7.76
CA VAL A 62 -13.64 -4.70 -8.43
C VAL A 62 -12.67 -4.09 -7.43
N PRO A 63 -11.51 -4.71 -7.16
CA PRO A 63 -10.48 -4.14 -6.29
C PRO A 63 -9.97 -2.80 -6.83
N GLY A 64 -9.60 -1.90 -5.92
CA GLY A 64 -8.93 -0.66 -6.28
C GLY A 64 -7.58 -0.94 -6.96
N SER A 65 -7.05 0.07 -7.62
CA SER A 65 -5.78 -0.04 -8.32
C SER A 65 -4.95 1.23 -8.30
N LEU A 66 -3.65 1.07 -8.53
CA LEU A 66 -2.74 2.15 -8.82
C LEU A 66 -2.23 2.02 -10.25
N THR A 67 -2.36 3.08 -11.03
CA THR A 67 -1.67 3.22 -12.31
C THR A 67 -0.33 3.88 -12.05
N TYR A 68 0.77 3.30 -12.50
CA TYR A 68 2.09 3.85 -12.24
C TYR A 68 3.02 3.70 -13.43
N ARG A 69 4.06 4.54 -13.47
CA ARG A 69 5.12 4.45 -14.47
C ARG A 69 6.31 3.67 -13.92
N ASP A 70 6.77 2.69 -14.67
CA ASP A 70 7.97 1.90 -14.41
C ASP A 70 8.90 2.01 -15.62
N GLY A 71 9.89 2.90 -15.54
CA GLY A 71 10.67 3.31 -16.70
C GLY A 71 9.79 4.03 -17.73
N ASP A 72 9.71 3.48 -18.94
CA ASP A 72 8.86 4.01 -20.02
C ASP A 72 7.48 3.32 -20.11
N GLU A 73 7.23 2.31 -19.27
CA GLU A 73 5.99 1.54 -19.28
C GLU A 73 4.99 2.09 -18.26
N ILE A 74 3.71 2.14 -18.65
CA ILE A 74 2.60 2.36 -17.70
C ILE A 74 2.06 0.99 -17.28
N LYS A 75 2.01 0.75 -15.98
CA LYS A 75 1.54 -0.49 -15.35
C LYS A 75 0.39 -0.21 -14.40
N VAL A 76 -0.37 -1.26 -14.09
CA VAL A 76 -1.48 -1.20 -13.14
C VAL A 76 -1.26 -2.26 -12.06
N ALA A 77 -1.19 -1.83 -10.81
CA ALA A 77 -1.18 -2.72 -9.64
C ALA A 77 -2.59 -2.79 -9.06
N LYS A 78 -3.16 -4.00 -8.95
CA LYS A 78 -4.37 -4.20 -8.16
C LYS A 78 -4.01 -4.15 -6.68
N LEU A 79 -4.77 -3.37 -5.92
CA LEU A 79 -4.57 -3.21 -4.48
C LEU A 79 -5.21 -4.37 -3.73
N SER A 80 -4.49 -4.86 -2.73
CA SER A 80 -5.08 -5.67 -1.68
C SER A 80 -5.98 -4.84 -0.78
N THR A 81 -6.93 -5.50 -0.10
CA THR A 81 -7.87 -4.85 0.82
C THR A 81 -7.17 -3.99 1.87
N GLU A 82 -6.05 -4.47 2.42
CA GLU A 82 -5.29 -3.74 3.43
C GLU A 82 -4.59 -2.49 2.86
N SER A 83 -3.97 -2.59 1.67
CA SER A 83 -3.36 -1.44 1.00
C SER A 83 -4.40 -0.40 0.57
N GLU A 84 -5.55 -0.84 0.08
CA GLU A 84 -6.70 0.02 -0.26
C GLU A 84 -7.21 0.79 0.95
N LEU A 85 -7.32 0.13 2.11
CA LEU A 85 -7.79 0.73 3.34
C LEU A 85 -6.81 1.82 3.84
N LEU A 86 -5.51 1.52 3.85
CA LEU A 86 -4.48 2.50 4.21
C LEU A 86 -4.44 3.69 3.26
N LEU A 87 -4.55 3.44 1.95
CA LEU A 87 -4.53 4.49 0.93
C LEU A 87 -5.76 5.40 1.05
N SER A 88 -6.94 4.80 1.22
CA SER A 88 -8.18 5.55 1.43
C SER A 88 -8.09 6.44 2.68
N ALA A 89 -7.61 5.88 3.80
CA ALA A 89 -7.43 6.64 5.04
C ALA A 89 -6.36 7.74 4.93
N TYR A 90 -5.29 7.50 4.17
CA TYR A 90 -4.26 8.50 3.90
C TYR A 90 -4.81 9.69 3.07
N LEU A 91 -5.70 9.42 2.12
CA LEU A 91 -6.28 10.44 1.22
C LEU A 91 -7.47 11.22 1.80
N ASP A 92 -8.09 10.70 2.86
CA ASP A 92 -9.20 11.36 3.59
C ASP A 92 -8.69 12.41 4.60
N ARG A 93 -7.40 12.38 4.92
CA ARG A 93 -6.74 13.33 5.84
C ARG A 93 -6.47 14.71 5.23
#